data_AF-A0A7L1DAU4-F1
#
_entry.id   AF-A0A7L1DAU4-F1
#
_cell.length_a   1.000
_cell.length_b   1.000
_cell.length_c   1.000
_cell.angle_alpha   90.00
_cell.angle_beta   90.00
_cell.angle_gamma   90.00
#
_symmetry.space_group_name_H-M   'P 1'
#
loop_
_entity.id
_entity.type
_entity.pdbx_description
1 polymer ?
#
loop_
_entity_poly.entity_id
_entity_poly.type
_entity_poly.pdbx_seq_one_letter_code
_entity_poly.pdbx_strand_id
1 'polypeptide(L)'
;SRFLARFLVKMAADNAVLSRLEQKGAEADQVIEYLKQQVALLKEKAILQASLREEKKLRVENAKLKKEIEGLKQELIEAEIRNGVKQIAVPSDRTISSASFSNDVPQPTAVVSSPGSKDQIKVEDEEKKKKEKVEKKGEKKEKKQQPAAGSSDAKPVDVSRLDLRVGCIITAEKHPDADTLYVEQVDVGEASPRTVVSGLVKHIPLEKMQNRMAIMLCNLKPAKMRGVVSHAMVMCASSPEKVEILAPPPGAVPGDRITFEGFLGDPDKELNPKKKIWEQIQPDLHTNEQCVATYKGVPFEVKGKGICRAETMANSGIK
;
A
#
# COMPACT_ATOMS: atom_id res chain seq x y z
N SER A 1 46.14 58.95 26.09
CA SER A 1 46.79 57.69 25.62
C SER A 1 46.46 56.44 26.45
N ARG A 2 46.76 56.35 27.77
CA ARG A 2 46.62 55.09 28.54
C ARG A 2 45.23 54.44 28.54
N PHE A 3 44.14 55.20 28.42
CA PHE A 3 42.77 54.68 28.40
C PHE A 3 42.42 53.97 27.08
N LEU A 4 42.76 54.57 25.92
CA LEU A 4 42.61 53.92 24.61
C LEU A 4 43.39 52.61 24.51
N ALA A 5 44.63 52.58 25.02
CA ALA A 5 45.45 51.37 25.00
C ALA A 5 44.79 50.20 25.76
N ARG A 6 44.19 50.46 26.93
CA ARG A 6 43.44 49.44 27.69
C ARG A 6 42.16 48.99 26.98
N PHE A 7 41.47 49.90 26.30
CA PHE A 7 40.25 49.58 25.56
C PHE A 7 40.53 48.68 24.34
N LEU A 8 41.58 49.01 23.57
CA LEU A 8 42.02 48.21 22.42
C LEU A 8 42.49 46.80 22.81
N VAL A 9 43.26 46.68 23.90
CA VAL A 9 43.68 45.37 24.43
C VAL A 9 42.48 44.53 24.87
N LYS A 10 41.45 45.14 25.47
CA LYS A 10 40.23 44.43 25.85
C LYS A 10 39.46 43.92 24.63
N MET A 11 39.22 44.76 23.62
CA MET A 11 38.56 44.32 22.37
C MET A 11 39.34 43.21 21.65
N ALA A 12 40.66 43.26 21.63
CA ALA A 12 41.48 42.19 21.03
C ALA A 12 41.34 40.85 21.79
N ALA A 13 41.27 40.89 23.12
CA ALA A 13 41.02 39.70 23.94
C ALA A 13 39.61 39.13 23.75
N ASP A 14 38.58 40.00 23.75
CA ASP A 14 37.19 39.60 23.54
C ASP A 14 36.99 38.96 22.16
N ASN A 15 37.62 39.50 21.11
CA ASN A 15 37.58 38.95 19.75
C ASN A 15 38.30 37.58 19.63
N ALA A 16 39.44 37.41 20.31
CA ALA A 16 40.14 36.13 20.37
C ALA A 16 39.37 35.03 21.13
N VAL A 17 38.53 35.41 22.10
CA VAL A 17 37.59 34.50 22.76
C VAL A 17 36.46 34.11 21.80
N LEU A 18 35.93 35.07 21.03
CA LEU A 18 34.89 34.81 20.03
C LEU A 18 35.36 33.81 18.95
N SER A 19 36.54 34.02 18.35
CA SER A 19 37.08 33.10 17.33
C SER A 19 37.30 31.68 17.86
N ARG A 20 37.68 31.53 19.14
CA ARG A 20 37.80 30.21 19.78
C ARG A 20 36.46 29.53 20.05
N LEU A 21 35.39 30.30 20.28
CA LEU A 21 34.03 29.77 20.42
C LEU A 21 33.49 29.34 19.06
N GLU A 22 33.69 30.13 18.02
CA GLU A 22 33.32 29.79 16.63
C GLU A 22 34.05 28.54 16.14
N GLN A 23 35.37 28.44 16.35
CA GLN A 23 36.14 27.25 16.02
C GLN A 23 35.61 26.00 16.72
N LYS A 24 35.33 26.07 18.03
CA LYS A 24 34.76 24.95 18.78
C LYS A 24 33.34 24.58 18.34
N GLY A 25 32.55 25.55 17.87
CA GLY A 25 31.26 25.31 17.24
C GLY A 25 31.44 24.48 15.96
N ALA A 26 32.31 24.92 15.05
CA ALA A 26 32.60 24.20 13.81
C ALA A 26 33.18 22.79 14.03
N GLU A 27 34.05 22.61 15.02
CA GLU A 27 34.57 21.29 15.42
C GLU A 27 33.46 20.39 15.97
N ALA A 28 32.53 20.93 16.79
CA ALA A 28 31.38 20.19 17.28
C ALA A 28 30.41 19.79 16.15
N ASP A 29 30.12 20.69 15.21
CA ASP A 29 29.27 20.41 14.05
C ASP A 29 29.86 19.32 13.15
N GLN A 30 31.18 19.31 12.92
CA GLN A 30 31.87 18.23 12.20
C GLN A 30 31.72 16.87 12.90
N VAL A 31 31.86 16.84 14.23
CA VAL A 31 31.66 15.60 15.03
C VAL A 31 30.20 15.15 14.96
N ILE A 32 29.24 16.08 14.99
CA ILE A 32 27.80 15.78 14.86
C ILE A 32 27.49 15.17 13.49
N GLU A 33 28.02 15.73 12.39
CA GLU A 33 27.83 15.18 11.04
C GLU A 33 28.49 13.80 10.89
N TYR A 34 29.69 13.60 11.41
CA TYR A 34 30.35 12.29 11.42
C TYR A 34 29.52 11.23 12.17
N LEU A 35 28.98 11.58 13.35
CA LEU A 35 28.13 10.68 14.13
C LEU A 35 26.79 10.39 13.43
N LYS A 36 26.18 11.38 12.74
CA LYS A 36 24.99 11.15 11.90
C LYS A 36 25.28 10.14 10.78
N GLN A 37 26.42 10.26 10.10
CA GLN A 37 26.84 9.32 9.06
C GLN A 37 27.07 7.90 9.62
N GLN A 38 27.75 7.75 10.76
CA GLN A 38 27.89 6.44 11.41
C GLN A 38 26.53 5.82 11.78
N VAL A 39 25.60 6.60 12.33
CA VAL A 39 24.25 6.12 12.67
C VAL A 39 23.46 5.70 11.43
N ALA A 40 23.61 6.40 10.30
CA ALA A 40 22.99 6.01 9.04
C ALA A 40 23.52 4.65 8.54
N LEU A 41 24.85 4.48 8.50
CA LEU A 41 25.49 3.22 8.09
C LEU A 41 25.13 2.04 9.00
N LEU A 42 25.01 2.26 10.31
CA LEU A 42 24.58 1.23 11.26
C LEU A 42 23.12 0.81 11.03
N LYS A 43 22.22 1.75 10.70
CA LYS A 43 20.82 1.44 10.34
C LYS A 43 20.74 0.63 9.06
N GLU A 44 21.44 1.06 8.01
CA GLU A 44 21.49 0.36 6.72
C GLU A 44 22.01 -1.08 6.89
N LYS A 45 23.12 -1.24 7.62
CA LYS A 45 23.67 -2.56 7.97
C LYS A 45 22.69 -3.44 8.75
N ALA A 46 21.91 -2.86 9.67
CA ALA A 46 20.91 -3.60 10.43
C ALA A 46 19.74 -4.07 9.55
N ILE A 47 19.28 -3.23 8.61
CA ILE A 47 18.26 -3.57 7.62
C ILE A 47 18.75 -4.72 6.72
N LEU A 48 19.93 -4.58 6.11
CA LEU A 48 20.53 -5.63 5.27
C LEU A 48 20.73 -6.95 6.04
N GLN A 49 21.13 -6.88 7.31
CA GLN A 49 21.29 -8.08 8.15
C GLN A 49 19.93 -8.74 8.49
N ALA A 50 18.86 -7.96 8.64
CA ALA A 50 17.51 -8.49 8.82
C ALA A 50 17.02 -9.19 7.55
N SER A 51 17.09 -8.52 6.39
CA SER A 51 16.70 -9.08 5.09
C SER A 51 17.48 -10.36 4.76
N LEU A 52 18.79 -10.41 5.03
CA LEU A 52 19.62 -11.60 4.80
C LEU A 52 19.21 -12.79 5.70
N ARG A 53 18.74 -12.53 6.94
CA ARG A 53 18.24 -13.58 7.84
C ARG A 53 16.91 -14.13 7.34
N GLU A 54 16.03 -13.25 6.89
CA GLU A 54 14.73 -13.61 6.32
C GLU A 54 14.87 -14.41 5.01
N GLU A 55 15.72 -13.95 4.07
CA GLU A 55 16.03 -14.67 2.83
C GLU A 55 16.57 -16.09 3.10
N LYS A 56 17.43 -16.24 4.12
CA LYS A 56 17.94 -17.55 4.56
C LYS A 56 16.83 -18.44 5.14
N LYS A 57 15.95 -17.89 5.98
CA LYS A 57 14.79 -18.62 6.51
C LYS A 57 13.88 -19.09 5.37
N LEU A 58 13.51 -18.18 4.46
CA LEU A 58 12.68 -18.48 3.30
C LEU A 58 13.33 -19.50 2.35
N ARG A 59 14.66 -19.50 2.17
CA ARG A 59 15.34 -20.56 1.40
C ARG A 59 15.21 -21.93 2.05
N VAL A 60 15.38 -22.03 3.36
CA VAL A 60 15.25 -23.31 4.10
C VAL A 60 13.80 -23.81 4.05
N GLU A 61 12.83 -22.92 4.24
CA GLU A 61 11.41 -23.24 4.18
C GLU A 61 10.98 -23.69 2.78
N ASN A 62 11.37 -22.96 1.73
CA ASN A 62 11.15 -23.37 0.34
C ASN A 62 11.82 -24.70 -0.01
N ALA A 63 13.00 -25.00 0.53
CA ALA A 63 13.66 -26.30 0.33
C ALA A 63 12.89 -27.44 1.03
N LYS A 64 12.35 -27.20 2.24
CA LYS A 64 11.49 -28.16 2.94
C LYS A 64 10.19 -28.40 2.16
N LEU A 65 9.48 -27.34 1.78
CA LEU A 65 8.22 -27.42 1.03
C LEU A 65 8.41 -28.14 -0.30
N LYS A 66 9.50 -27.90 -1.03
CA LYS A 66 9.82 -28.67 -2.25
C LYS A 66 9.99 -30.16 -1.99
N LYS A 67 10.65 -30.56 -0.90
CA LYS A 67 10.80 -31.97 -0.52
C LYS A 67 9.48 -32.60 -0.11
N GLU A 68 8.63 -31.85 0.59
CA GLU A 68 7.29 -32.27 1.02
C GLU A 68 6.34 -32.45 -0.16
N ILE A 69 6.33 -31.51 -1.11
CA ILE A 69 5.62 -31.62 -2.40
C ILE A 69 6.10 -32.86 -3.19
N GLU A 70 7.40 -33.13 -3.22
CA GLU A 70 7.93 -34.30 -3.94
C GLU A 70 7.54 -35.62 -3.27
N GLY A 71 7.51 -35.66 -1.93
CA GLY A 71 6.98 -36.82 -1.18
C GLY A 71 5.48 -37.04 -1.42
N LEU A 72 4.67 -35.98 -1.35
CA LEU A 72 3.23 -36.05 -1.61
C LEU A 72 2.91 -36.46 -3.05
N LYS A 73 3.73 -36.04 -4.03
CA LYS A 73 3.64 -36.57 -5.40
C LYS A 73 3.92 -38.06 -5.43
N GLN A 74 4.97 -38.55 -4.76
CA GLN A 74 5.29 -39.98 -4.74
C GLN A 74 4.16 -40.80 -4.09
N GLU A 75 3.59 -40.34 -2.98
CA GLU A 75 2.40 -40.97 -2.38
C GLU A 75 1.18 -40.97 -3.30
N LEU A 76 0.91 -39.85 -4.01
CA LEU A 76 -0.17 -39.76 -4.98
C LEU A 76 0.05 -40.75 -6.15
N ILE A 77 1.27 -40.80 -6.68
CA ILE A 77 1.71 -41.73 -7.72
C ILE A 77 1.48 -43.19 -7.28
N GLU A 78 1.87 -43.56 -6.06
CA GLU A 78 1.64 -44.90 -5.52
C GLU A 78 0.15 -45.21 -5.32
N ALA A 79 -0.65 -44.23 -4.88
CA ALA A 79 -2.09 -44.39 -4.71
C ALA A 79 -2.83 -44.55 -6.05
N GLU A 80 -2.42 -43.80 -7.09
CA GLU A 80 -2.90 -43.94 -8.46
C GLU A 80 -2.62 -45.34 -9.02
N ILE A 81 -1.36 -45.81 -8.90
CA ILE A 81 -0.97 -47.15 -9.33
C ILE A 81 -1.76 -48.23 -8.58
N ARG A 82 -1.94 -48.09 -7.26
CA ARG A 82 -2.72 -49.03 -6.42
C ARG A 82 -4.19 -49.09 -6.82
N ASN A 83 -4.75 -47.98 -7.33
CA ASN A 83 -6.11 -47.89 -7.84
C ASN A 83 -6.23 -48.26 -9.34
N GLY A 84 -5.16 -48.80 -9.95
CA GLY A 84 -5.16 -49.28 -11.34
C GLY A 84 -5.01 -48.19 -12.41
N VAL A 85 -4.67 -46.96 -12.03
CA VAL A 85 -4.43 -45.86 -12.96
C VAL A 85 -3.05 -46.04 -13.61
N LYS A 86 -3.00 -46.16 -14.94
CA LYS A 86 -1.75 -46.20 -15.70
C LYS A 86 -1.12 -44.81 -15.72
N GLN A 87 0.08 -44.69 -15.18
CA GLN A 87 0.83 -43.43 -15.25
C GLN A 87 1.33 -43.16 -16.67
N ILE A 88 1.18 -41.91 -17.09
CA ILE A 88 1.79 -41.38 -18.31
C ILE A 88 2.93 -40.47 -17.84
N ALA A 89 4.17 -40.82 -18.17
CA ALA A 89 5.31 -39.98 -17.86
C ALA A 89 5.20 -38.67 -18.65
N VAL A 90 5.10 -37.54 -17.96
CA VAL A 90 5.16 -36.22 -18.59
C VAL A 90 6.61 -35.98 -19.02
N PRO A 91 6.89 -35.77 -20.32
CA PRO A 91 8.26 -35.61 -20.79
C PRO A 91 8.79 -34.23 -20.38
N SER A 92 9.67 -34.19 -19.39
CA SER A 92 10.52 -33.03 -19.12
C SER A 92 11.47 -32.82 -20.31
N ASP A 93 11.42 -31.63 -20.91
CA ASP A 93 12.16 -31.16 -22.09
C ASP A 93 13.30 -32.06 -22.60
N ARG A 94 13.03 -32.79 -23.69
CA ARG A 94 14.08 -33.25 -24.61
C ARG A 94 13.56 -33.62 -26.01
N THR A 95 14.01 -32.83 -26.97
CA THR A 95 14.30 -33.18 -28.38
C THR A 95 13.24 -33.97 -29.16
N ILE A 96 12.51 -33.25 -30.01
CA ILE A 96 11.62 -33.82 -31.03
C ILE A 96 12.41 -34.72 -31.98
N SER A 97 11.97 -35.96 -32.17
CA SER A 97 12.20 -36.73 -33.39
C SER A 97 11.08 -37.73 -33.64
N SER A 98 10.63 -37.77 -34.89
CA SER A 98 9.46 -38.46 -35.41
C SER A 98 9.56 -39.99 -35.44
N ALA A 99 8.46 -40.67 -35.12
CA ALA A 99 7.99 -41.83 -35.90
C ALA A 99 6.48 -42.12 -35.65
N SER A 100 5.79 -42.36 -36.75
CA SER A 100 4.33 -42.47 -36.98
C SER A 100 3.61 -43.73 -36.43
N PHE A 101 2.27 -43.73 -36.61
CA PHE A 101 1.31 -44.87 -36.57
C PHE A 101 0.84 -45.36 -35.17
N SER A 102 -0.43 -45.77 -34.93
CA SER A 102 -1.69 -45.58 -35.68
C SER A 102 -2.93 -45.95 -34.82
N ASN A 103 -4.07 -45.34 -35.18
CA ASN A 103 -5.45 -45.85 -35.13
C ASN A 103 -6.24 -46.17 -33.83
N ASP A 104 -7.50 -45.72 -33.92
CA ASP A 104 -8.77 -46.32 -33.48
C ASP A 104 -9.32 -46.20 -32.04
N VAL A 105 -10.61 -45.88 -32.03
CA VAL A 105 -11.55 -45.64 -30.92
C VAL A 105 -12.75 -46.55 -31.18
N PRO A 106 -13.31 -47.25 -30.17
CA PRO A 106 -14.73 -46.98 -29.88
C PRO A 106 -15.17 -47.08 -28.40
N GLN A 107 -16.12 -46.20 -28.07
CA GLN A 107 -17.11 -46.31 -26.96
C GLN A 107 -18.04 -47.54 -27.15
N PRO A 108 -18.75 -48.07 -26.13
CA PRO A 108 -19.90 -47.42 -25.43
C PRO A 108 -19.92 -47.70 -23.89
N THR A 109 -20.96 -47.54 -23.05
CA THR A 109 -22.43 -47.28 -23.19
C THR A 109 -22.93 -46.47 -21.96
N ALA A 110 -24.25 -46.38 -21.69
CA ALA A 110 -24.87 -45.67 -20.56
C ALA A 110 -25.96 -46.48 -19.81
N VAL A 111 -26.19 -46.15 -18.53
CA VAL A 111 -27.41 -46.33 -17.67
C VAL A 111 -27.17 -45.48 -16.40
N VAL A 112 -28.01 -44.54 -15.91
CA VAL A 112 -29.45 -44.47 -15.59
C VAL A 112 -29.87 -45.25 -14.33
N SER A 113 -30.04 -44.55 -13.19
CA SER A 113 -31.24 -44.63 -12.31
C SER A 113 -31.19 -43.70 -11.07
N SER A 114 -32.34 -43.10 -10.75
CA SER A 114 -32.76 -42.57 -9.41
C SER A 114 -34.00 -43.39 -8.96
N PRO A 115 -34.51 -43.40 -7.69
CA PRO A 115 -34.89 -42.26 -6.80
C PRO A 115 -34.34 -42.46 -5.34
N GLY A 116 -34.74 -41.76 -4.26
CA GLY A 116 -35.62 -40.60 -4.00
C GLY A 116 -36.05 -40.50 -2.50
N SER A 117 -37.04 -39.64 -2.18
CA SER A 117 -37.65 -39.37 -0.84
C SER A 117 -36.71 -38.70 0.21
N LYS A 118 -36.93 -37.44 0.62
CA LYS A 118 -37.96 -36.88 1.53
C LYS A 118 -37.79 -37.26 3.01
N ASP A 119 -37.51 -36.27 3.85
CA ASP A 119 -38.27 -36.04 5.08
C ASP A 119 -38.23 -34.57 5.53
N GLN A 120 -39.23 -34.16 6.33
CA GLN A 120 -39.43 -32.80 6.85
C GLN A 120 -39.30 -32.82 8.38
N ILE A 121 -38.71 -31.79 9.00
CA ILE A 121 -39.13 -31.34 10.35
C ILE A 121 -39.22 -29.81 10.37
N LYS A 122 -40.24 -29.33 11.09
CA LYS A 122 -40.72 -27.96 11.22
C LYS A 122 -40.73 -27.61 12.72
N VAL A 123 -40.20 -26.45 13.12
CA VAL A 123 -40.48 -25.86 14.45
C VAL A 123 -40.62 -24.34 14.29
N GLU A 124 -41.63 -23.79 14.97
CA GLU A 124 -42.01 -22.37 15.03
C GLU A 124 -41.59 -21.79 16.41
N ASP A 125 -41.34 -20.49 16.52
CA ASP A 125 -42.00 -19.64 17.55
C ASP A 125 -41.81 -18.11 17.26
N GLU A 126 -42.59 -17.29 17.96
CA GLU A 126 -42.73 -15.82 17.85
C GLU A 126 -41.64 -15.03 18.65
N GLU A 127 -41.66 -13.72 18.97
CA GLU A 127 -42.69 -12.66 18.98
C GLU A 127 -42.07 -11.22 19.03
N LYS A 128 -42.87 -10.19 18.64
CA LYS A 128 -42.98 -8.73 19.05
C LYS A 128 -41.80 -8.00 19.79
N LYS A 129 -41.60 -6.66 19.76
CA LYS A 129 -42.47 -5.48 19.49
C LYS A 129 -41.67 -4.16 19.21
N LYS A 130 -42.40 -3.04 19.03
CA LYS A 130 -42.01 -1.66 18.58
C LYS A 130 -41.35 -0.71 19.62
N LYS A 131 -40.50 0.20 19.06
CA LYS A 131 -40.35 1.68 19.21
C LYS A 131 -40.78 2.46 20.49
N GLU A 132 -39.91 3.41 20.89
CA GLU A 132 -40.05 4.88 21.20
C GLU A 132 -39.05 5.27 22.32
N LYS A 133 -38.12 6.24 22.20
CA LYS A 133 -38.10 7.70 21.87
C LYS A 133 -38.63 8.63 22.99
N VAL A 134 -37.76 9.08 23.91
CA VAL A 134 -37.90 10.34 24.67
C VAL A 134 -36.53 11.03 24.82
N GLU A 135 -36.53 12.37 24.89
CA GLU A 135 -35.39 13.28 24.90
C GLU A 135 -34.86 13.59 26.32
N LYS A 136 -33.62 14.08 26.44
CA LYS A 136 -33.29 15.12 27.44
C LYS A 136 -32.14 16.04 26.98
N LYS A 137 -32.15 17.26 27.51
CA LYS A 137 -31.54 18.48 26.93
C LYS A 137 -30.82 19.28 28.03
N GLY A 138 -29.66 19.88 27.70
CA GLY A 138 -28.90 20.80 28.56
C GLY A 138 -27.86 20.12 29.48
N GLU A 139 -26.73 20.74 29.86
CA GLU A 139 -26.30 22.13 29.66
C GLU A 139 -24.78 22.33 29.42
N LYS A 140 -24.53 23.40 28.67
CA LYS A 140 -23.34 24.24 28.47
C LYS A 140 -22.32 24.33 29.63
N LYS A 141 -21.02 24.33 29.29
CA LYS A 141 -20.00 25.09 30.05
C LYS A 141 -18.94 25.70 29.12
N GLU A 142 -18.52 26.92 29.42
CA GLU A 142 -17.79 27.79 28.49
C GLU A 142 -16.25 27.72 28.56
N LYS A 143 -15.68 28.07 27.40
CA LYS A 143 -14.32 28.55 27.11
C LYS A 143 -13.36 28.83 28.29
N LYS A 144 -12.10 28.45 28.06
CA LYS A 144 -10.95 29.35 28.29
C LYS A 144 -10.15 29.46 26.98
N GLN A 145 -9.82 30.69 26.58
CA GLN A 145 -9.12 31.00 25.32
C GLN A 145 -7.65 31.33 25.58
N GLN A 146 -6.78 30.99 24.63
CA GLN A 146 -5.63 31.80 24.17
C GLN A 146 -4.88 31.03 23.05
N PRO A 147 -4.20 31.73 22.11
CA PRO A 147 -4.69 32.85 21.31
C PRO A 147 -4.69 32.49 19.80
N ALA A 148 -5.43 33.25 19.00
CA ALA A 148 -5.46 33.04 17.55
C ALA A 148 -4.25 33.70 16.86
N ALA A 149 -3.55 32.95 16.02
CA ALA A 149 -2.81 33.49 14.88
C ALA A 149 -3.69 33.34 13.63
N GLY A 150 -3.85 34.41 12.86
CA GLY A 150 -4.90 34.52 11.85
C GLY A 150 -4.54 33.99 10.45
N SER A 151 -5.62 33.75 9.68
CA SER A 151 -5.71 33.86 8.22
C SER A 151 -4.70 33.11 7.33
N SER A 152 -5.16 31.98 6.77
CA SER A 152 -5.00 31.68 5.33
C SER A 152 -6.12 30.77 4.80
N ASP A 153 -7.38 31.03 5.16
CA ASP A 153 -8.54 30.47 4.44
C ASP A 153 -8.71 31.23 3.11
N ALA A 154 -7.90 30.85 2.11
CA ALA A 154 -8.12 31.11 0.69
C ALA A 154 -7.25 30.23 -0.24
N LYS A 155 -6.63 29.14 0.24
CA LYS A 155 -6.03 28.16 -0.68
C LYS A 155 -7.17 27.51 -1.49
N PRO A 156 -7.11 27.47 -2.83
CA PRO A 156 -8.05 26.70 -3.63
C PRO A 156 -8.10 25.24 -3.17
N VAL A 157 -9.29 24.64 -3.23
CA VAL A 157 -9.48 23.22 -2.92
C VAL A 157 -9.25 22.43 -4.20
N ASP A 158 -7.99 22.11 -4.45
CA ASP A 158 -7.55 21.35 -5.61
C ASP A 158 -6.58 20.21 -5.23
N VAL A 159 -6.19 19.43 -6.24
CA VAL A 159 -5.39 18.22 -6.09
C VAL A 159 -4.01 18.43 -5.46
N SER A 160 -3.44 19.65 -5.50
CA SER A 160 -2.13 19.95 -4.87
C SER A 160 -2.11 19.72 -3.36
N ARG A 161 -3.30 19.68 -2.73
CA ARG A 161 -3.46 19.40 -1.31
C ARG A 161 -3.37 17.92 -0.94
N LEU A 162 -3.45 17.02 -1.92
CA LEU A 162 -3.35 15.57 -1.73
C LEU A 162 -1.89 15.10 -1.79
N ASP A 163 -1.45 14.30 -0.84
CA ASP A 163 -0.11 13.68 -0.87
C ASP A 163 -0.21 12.34 -1.60
N LEU A 164 -0.20 12.41 -2.93
CA LEU A 164 -0.23 11.24 -3.82
C LEU A 164 1.19 10.79 -4.13
N ARG A 165 1.51 9.55 -3.78
CA ARG A 165 2.83 8.94 -4.01
C ARG A 165 2.73 7.57 -4.63
N VAL A 166 3.76 7.16 -5.34
CA VAL A 166 3.97 5.78 -5.74
C VAL A 166 4.35 4.96 -4.51
N GLY A 167 3.77 3.77 -4.38
CA GLY A 167 4.16 2.79 -3.38
C GLY A 167 4.25 1.38 -3.94
N CYS A 168 5.04 0.53 -3.28
CA CYS A 168 5.12 -0.91 -3.54
C CYS A 168 4.42 -1.67 -2.42
N ILE A 169 3.41 -2.47 -2.75
CA ILE A 169 2.80 -3.43 -1.83
C ILE A 169 3.79 -4.58 -1.65
N ILE A 170 4.57 -4.57 -0.56
CA ILE A 170 5.59 -5.58 -0.27
C ILE A 170 4.91 -6.93 0.00
N THR A 171 3.94 -6.91 0.91
CA THR A 171 3.09 -8.05 1.23
C THR A 171 1.63 -7.62 1.29
N ALA A 172 0.74 -8.53 0.93
CA ALA A 172 -0.69 -8.44 1.20
C ALA A 172 -1.17 -9.74 1.85
N GLU A 173 -2.09 -9.63 2.80
CA GLU A 173 -2.71 -10.76 3.50
C GLU A 173 -4.22 -10.51 3.66
N LYS A 174 -5.04 -11.56 3.78
CA LYS A 174 -6.47 -11.39 4.09
C LYS A 174 -6.62 -10.84 5.52
N HIS A 175 -7.50 -9.86 5.71
CA HIS A 175 -7.77 -9.31 7.03
C HIS A 175 -8.38 -10.39 7.94
N PRO A 176 -7.85 -10.62 9.16
CA PRO A 176 -8.27 -11.72 10.02
C PRO A 176 -9.77 -11.68 10.36
N ASP A 177 -10.30 -10.49 10.66
CA ASP A 177 -11.71 -10.29 11.03
C ASP A 177 -12.60 -9.78 9.88
N ALA A 178 -12.19 -9.89 8.60
CA ALA A 178 -12.96 -9.35 7.48
C ALA A 178 -12.67 -9.97 6.09
N ASP A 179 -13.58 -10.81 5.59
CA ASP A 179 -13.44 -11.52 4.30
C ASP A 179 -13.30 -10.63 3.06
N THR A 180 -13.71 -9.36 3.15
CA THR A 180 -13.69 -8.41 2.03
C THR A 180 -12.47 -7.49 2.02
N LEU A 181 -11.61 -7.57 3.04
CA LEU A 181 -10.48 -6.67 3.21
C LEU A 181 -9.15 -7.41 3.09
N TYR A 182 -8.17 -6.76 2.46
CA TYR A 182 -6.77 -7.10 2.59
C TYR A 182 -6.10 -6.18 3.61
N VAL A 183 -4.99 -6.64 4.18
CA VAL A 183 -4.05 -5.84 4.95
C VAL A 183 -2.74 -5.88 4.19
N GLU A 184 -2.25 -4.71 3.77
CA GLU A 184 -1.01 -4.57 3.01
C GLU A 184 0.10 -3.93 3.84
N GLN A 185 1.35 -4.34 3.63
CA GLN A 185 2.54 -3.58 4.02
C GLN A 185 3.09 -2.88 2.78
N VAL A 186 3.03 -1.54 2.77
CA VAL A 186 3.33 -0.73 1.60
C VAL A 186 4.55 0.14 1.84
N ASP A 187 5.61 -0.04 1.05
CA ASP A 187 6.68 0.95 0.96
C ASP A 187 6.20 2.17 0.18
N VAL A 188 6.36 3.36 0.74
CA VAL A 188 6.05 4.67 0.13
C VAL A 188 7.26 5.62 0.15
N GLY A 189 8.48 5.07 0.17
CA GLY A 189 9.73 5.82 0.25
C GLY A 189 9.97 6.45 1.62
N GLU A 190 9.44 5.84 2.69
CA GLU A 190 9.57 6.29 4.07
C GLU A 190 10.44 5.33 4.89
N ALA A 191 10.87 5.74 6.09
CA ALA A 191 11.79 4.95 6.92
C ALA A 191 11.23 3.59 7.40
N SER A 192 9.92 3.37 7.23
CA SER A 192 9.22 2.12 7.52
C SER A 192 8.01 1.99 6.57
N PRO A 193 7.65 0.77 6.12
CA PRO A 193 6.40 0.54 5.41
C PRO A 193 5.18 1.00 6.20
N ARG A 194 4.11 1.35 5.48
CA ARG A 194 2.81 1.69 6.04
C ARG A 194 1.87 0.49 5.96
N THR A 195 1.16 0.22 7.05
CA THR A 195 -0.01 -0.66 7.00
C THR A 195 -1.14 0.04 6.23
N VAL A 196 -1.66 -0.63 5.21
CA VAL A 196 -2.84 -0.22 4.45
C VAL A 196 -3.91 -1.31 4.61
N VAL A 197 -5.18 -0.93 4.49
CA VAL A 197 -6.31 -1.86 4.49
C VAL A 197 -7.20 -1.56 3.28
N SER A 198 -7.18 -2.41 2.26
CA SER A 198 -7.94 -2.22 1.03
C SER A 198 -9.17 -3.14 0.92
N GLY A 199 -10.21 -2.68 0.22
CA GLY A 199 -11.44 -3.43 -0.04
C GLY A 199 -11.38 -4.35 -1.27
N LEU A 200 -10.20 -4.85 -1.65
CA LEU A 200 -9.95 -5.36 -3.00
C LEU A 200 -10.13 -6.87 -3.17
N VAL A 201 -10.46 -7.64 -2.11
CA VAL A 201 -10.56 -9.12 -2.14
C VAL A 201 -11.51 -9.66 -3.21
N LYS A 202 -12.58 -8.93 -3.53
CA LYS A 202 -13.57 -9.32 -4.55
C LYS A 202 -13.15 -9.00 -5.99
N HIS A 203 -12.11 -8.18 -6.16
CA HIS A 203 -11.75 -7.58 -7.45
C HIS A 203 -10.36 -8.02 -7.93
N ILE A 204 -9.42 -8.22 -7.00
CA ILE A 204 -8.02 -8.52 -7.30
C ILE A 204 -7.58 -9.72 -6.46
N PRO A 205 -7.10 -10.82 -7.08
CA PRO A 205 -6.63 -11.98 -6.33
C PRO A 205 -5.34 -11.65 -5.59
N LEU A 206 -5.13 -12.31 -4.45
CA LEU A 206 -4.02 -12.08 -3.52
C LEU A 206 -2.64 -12.13 -4.21
N GLU A 207 -2.46 -13.02 -5.16
CA GLU A 207 -1.24 -13.16 -5.97
C GLU A 207 -0.91 -11.90 -6.78
N LYS A 208 -1.94 -11.19 -7.28
CA LYS A 208 -1.80 -9.92 -8.00
C LYS A 208 -1.69 -8.70 -7.08
N MET A 209 -1.69 -8.89 -5.76
CA MET A 209 -1.38 -7.84 -4.78
C MET A 209 0.09 -7.88 -4.34
N GLN A 210 0.74 -9.04 -4.36
CA GLN A 210 2.14 -9.17 -3.91
C GLN A 210 3.10 -8.42 -4.82
N ASN A 211 4.05 -7.69 -4.21
CA ASN A 211 5.08 -6.90 -4.89
C ASN A 211 4.53 -5.96 -5.99
N ARG A 212 3.30 -5.44 -5.81
CA ARG A 212 2.61 -4.61 -6.81
C ARG A 212 2.87 -3.13 -6.58
N MET A 213 3.28 -2.45 -7.64
CA MET A 213 3.35 -0.99 -7.69
C MET A 213 1.96 -0.38 -7.87
N ALA A 214 1.67 0.66 -7.08
CA ALA A 214 0.37 1.35 -7.07
C ALA A 214 0.55 2.82 -6.67
N ILE A 215 -0.50 3.64 -6.85
CA ILE A 215 -0.55 5.02 -6.32
C ILE A 215 -1.28 4.99 -4.97
N MET A 216 -0.73 5.71 -3.99
CA MET A 216 -1.18 5.79 -2.61
C MET A 216 -1.53 7.23 -2.24
N LEU A 217 -2.65 7.43 -1.54
CA LEU A 217 -2.96 8.71 -0.87
C LEU A 217 -2.48 8.66 0.58
N CYS A 218 -1.44 9.44 0.87
CA CYS A 218 -0.60 9.32 2.07
C CYS A 218 -0.90 10.35 3.18
N ASN A 219 -1.75 11.35 2.94
CA ASN A 219 -2.09 12.39 3.93
C ASN A 219 -3.53 12.36 4.43
N LEU A 220 -4.29 11.30 4.17
CA LEU A 220 -5.55 11.05 4.87
C LEU A 220 -5.29 10.84 6.37
N LYS A 221 -6.26 11.25 7.20
CA LYS A 221 -6.26 10.88 8.62
C LYS A 221 -6.34 9.35 8.75
N PRO A 222 -5.43 8.68 9.50
CA PRO A 222 -5.46 7.23 9.65
C PRO A 222 -6.80 6.72 10.16
N ALA A 223 -7.33 5.68 9.51
CA ALA A 223 -8.67 5.15 9.75
C ALA A 223 -8.59 3.72 10.29
N LYS A 224 -9.33 3.43 11.37
CA LYS A 224 -9.39 2.08 11.94
C LYS A 224 -10.47 1.26 11.23
N MET A 225 -10.04 0.22 10.52
CA MET A 225 -10.90 -0.72 9.79
C MET A 225 -10.80 -2.08 10.47
N ARG A 226 -11.92 -2.54 11.07
CA ARG A 226 -12.07 -3.88 11.69
C ARG A 226 -11.04 -4.31 12.75
N GLY A 227 -10.17 -3.40 13.20
CA GLY A 227 -9.15 -3.69 14.21
C GLY A 227 -7.80 -3.09 13.82
N VAL A 228 -7.48 -3.11 12.53
CA VAL A 228 -6.25 -2.60 11.93
C VAL A 228 -6.40 -1.10 11.61
N VAL A 229 -5.31 -0.33 11.69
CA VAL A 229 -5.28 1.08 11.29
C VAL A 229 -4.65 1.19 9.90
N SER A 230 -5.39 1.74 8.94
CA SER A 230 -4.87 2.07 7.61
C SER A 230 -4.22 3.45 7.64
N HIS A 231 -2.98 3.53 7.16
CA HIS A 231 -2.15 4.75 7.11
C HIS A 231 -2.01 5.36 5.71
N ALA A 232 -2.65 4.75 4.71
CA ALA A 232 -2.82 5.30 3.36
C ALA A 232 -4.09 4.69 2.72
N MET A 233 -4.34 5.01 1.45
CA MET A 233 -5.41 4.43 0.64
C MET A 233 -4.87 4.14 -0.77
N VAL A 234 -5.15 2.95 -1.31
CA VAL A 234 -4.74 2.54 -2.66
C VAL A 234 -5.68 3.19 -3.68
N MET A 235 -5.15 3.99 -4.59
CA MET A 235 -5.93 4.70 -5.61
C MET A 235 -6.35 3.75 -6.73
N CYS A 236 -7.65 3.67 -6.98
CA CYS A 236 -8.24 2.75 -7.95
C CYS A 236 -9.20 3.45 -8.92
N ALA A 237 -9.21 3.03 -10.18
CA ALA A 237 -10.34 3.30 -11.06
C ALA A 237 -11.51 2.41 -10.62
N SER A 238 -12.72 2.97 -10.53
CA SER A 238 -13.88 2.27 -9.99
C SER A 238 -15.16 2.54 -10.78
N SER A 239 -15.96 1.48 -10.97
CA SER A 239 -17.33 1.49 -11.47
C SER A 239 -18.21 0.66 -10.52
N PRO A 240 -19.53 0.58 -10.72
CA PRO A 240 -20.39 -0.32 -9.95
C PRO A 240 -20.04 -1.81 -10.09
N GLU A 241 -19.31 -2.18 -11.15
CA GLU A 241 -19.06 -3.57 -11.57
C GLU A 241 -17.60 -3.99 -11.39
N LYS A 242 -16.64 -3.06 -11.55
CA LYS A 242 -15.20 -3.34 -11.59
C LYS A 242 -14.39 -2.33 -10.80
N VAL A 243 -13.26 -2.79 -10.26
CA VAL A 243 -12.23 -1.95 -9.62
C VAL A 243 -10.87 -2.38 -10.16
N GLU A 244 -10.04 -1.41 -10.56
CA GLU A 244 -8.66 -1.62 -11.02
C GLU A 244 -7.71 -0.69 -10.25
N ILE A 245 -6.62 -1.24 -9.69
CA ILE A 245 -5.54 -0.43 -9.11
C ILE A 245 -4.89 0.39 -10.23
N LEU A 246 -4.72 1.69 -10.00
CA LEU A 246 -3.98 2.54 -10.92
C LEU A 246 -2.50 2.15 -10.92
N ALA A 247 -1.97 1.84 -12.10
CA ALA A 247 -0.58 1.51 -12.33
C ALA A 247 0.26 2.78 -12.54
N PRO A 248 1.39 2.95 -11.82
CA PRO A 248 2.36 4.00 -12.11
C PRO A 248 3.16 3.68 -13.39
N PRO A 249 3.86 4.66 -14.00
CA PRO A 249 4.67 4.43 -15.19
C PRO A 249 5.88 3.50 -14.89
N PRO A 250 6.43 2.82 -15.92
CA PRO A 250 7.65 2.03 -15.79
C PRO A 250 8.82 2.84 -15.21
N GLY A 251 9.61 2.21 -14.32
CA GLY A 251 10.74 2.86 -13.64
C GLY A 251 10.36 3.78 -12.47
N ALA A 252 9.06 3.94 -12.17
CA ALA A 252 8.63 4.55 -10.92
C ALA A 252 9.12 3.74 -9.70
N VAL A 253 9.46 4.43 -8.61
CA VAL A 253 9.98 3.84 -7.36
C VAL A 253 9.14 4.30 -6.17
N PRO A 254 9.11 3.55 -5.04
CA PRO A 254 8.44 3.98 -3.83
C PRO A 254 8.86 5.39 -3.39
N GLY A 255 7.87 6.23 -3.11
CA GLY A 255 8.08 7.63 -2.70
C GLY A 255 8.11 8.66 -3.83
N ASP A 256 8.16 8.23 -5.10
CA ASP A 256 7.94 9.15 -6.23
C ASP A 256 6.60 9.88 -6.05
N ARG A 257 6.60 11.21 -6.17
CA ARG A 257 5.37 12.01 -6.05
C ARG A 257 4.62 12.06 -7.37
N ILE A 258 3.30 11.93 -7.29
CA ILE A 258 2.42 12.27 -8.41
C ILE A 258 2.27 13.78 -8.45
N THR A 259 2.47 14.38 -9.61
CA THR A 259 2.30 15.81 -9.84
C THR A 259 1.35 16.08 -11.00
N PHE A 260 0.81 17.29 -11.02
CA PHE A 260 -0.23 17.72 -11.94
C PHE A 260 0.20 19.06 -12.54
N GLU A 261 0.24 19.15 -13.87
CA GLU A 261 0.53 20.41 -14.55
C GLU A 261 -0.51 21.48 -14.19
N GLY A 262 -0.06 22.72 -13.97
CA GLY A 262 -0.92 23.84 -13.54
C GLY A 262 -1.35 23.85 -12.06
N PHE A 263 -1.28 22.73 -11.34
CA PHE A 263 -1.67 22.65 -9.92
C PHE A 263 -0.44 22.60 -8.99
N LEU A 264 0.19 23.77 -8.81
CA LEU A 264 1.37 23.92 -7.97
C LEU A 264 0.99 24.14 -6.49
N GLY A 265 1.48 23.28 -5.61
CA GLY A 265 1.32 23.44 -4.16
C GLY A 265 1.94 22.29 -3.38
N ASP A 266 2.15 22.52 -2.07
CA ASP A 266 2.53 21.48 -1.13
C ASP A 266 1.28 20.80 -0.52
N PRO A 267 1.26 19.46 -0.43
CA PRO A 267 0.20 18.73 0.24
C PRO A 267 -0.02 19.13 1.70
N ASP A 268 -1.27 19.03 2.17
CA ASP A 268 -1.57 19.16 3.60
C ASP A 268 -0.83 18.06 4.39
N LYS A 269 -0.30 18.35 5.59
CA LYS A 269 0.37 17.33 6.43
C LYS A 269 -0.58 16.21 6.88
N GLU A 270 -1.82 16.55 7.19
CA GLU A 270 -2.94 15.63 7.41
C GLU A 270 -4.21 16.34 6.92
N LEU A 271 -4.99 15.70 6.06
CA LEU A 271 -6.26 16.20 5.56
C LEU A 271 -7.29 16.21 6.69
N ASN A 272 -7.82 17.39 7.03
CA ASN A 272 -8.83 17.55 8.06
C ASN A 272 -10.20 17.01 7.58
N PRO A 273 -10.75 15.93 8.17
CA PRO A 273 -12.02 15.34 7.70
C PRO A 273 -13.21 16.31 7.79
N LYS A 274 -13.16 17.31 8.67
CA LYS A 274 -14.22 18.34 8.77
C LYS A 274 -14.25 19.30 7.58
N LYS A 275 -13.13 19.46 6.87
CA LYS A 275 -13.03 20.30 5.66
C LYS A 275 -13.45 19.56 4.39
N LYS A 276 -13.66 18.22 4.44
CA LYS A 276 -14.08 17.38 3.31
C LYS A 276 -13.32 17.65 2.00
N ILE A 277 -11.99 17.73 2.10
CA ILE A 277 -11.12 18.16 0.99
C ILE A 277 -11.09 17.08 -0.08
N TRP A 278 -10.94 15.81 0.33
CA TRP A 278 -10.99 14.66 -0.57
C TRP A 278 -12.31 14.59 -1.32
N GLU A 279 -13.44 14.75 -0.63
CA GLU A 279 -14.79 14.68 -1.21
C GLU A 279 -15.13 15.84 -2.15
N GLN A 280 -14.38 16.95 -2.08
CA GLN A 280 -14.46 18.06 -3.03
C GLN A 280 -13.59 17.84 -4.28
N ILE A 281 -12.49 17.08 -4.17
CA ILE A 281 -11.55 16.81 -5.26
C ILE A 281 -11.93 15.55 -6.03
N GLN A 282 -12.44 14.52 -5.33
CA GLN A 282 -12.77 13.21 -5.89
C GLN A 282 -13.71 13.22 -7.11
N PRO A 283 -14.75 14.08 -7.21
CA PRO A 283 -15.61 14.15 -8.39
C PRO A 283 -14.89 14.52 -9.69
N ASP A 284 -13.78 15.26 -9.59
CA ASP A 284 -12.94 15.64 -10.73
C ASP A 284 -11.86 14.59 -11.08
N LEU A 285 -11.68 13.56 -10.24
CA LEU A 285 -10.71 12.49 -10.44
C LEU A 285 -11.32 11.33 -11.24
N HIS A 286 -10.86 11.17 -12.48
CA HIS A 286 -11.36 10.14 -13.39
C HIS A 286 -10.28 9.70 -14.38
N THR A 287 -10.40 8.49 -14.89
CA THR A 287 -9.63 8.06 -16.07
C THR A 287 -10.23 8.66 -17.34
N ASN A 288 -9.40 8.97 -18.34
CA ASN A 288 -9.85 9.41 -19.65
C ASN A 288 -10.12 8.22 -20.61
N GLU A 289 -10.41 8.50 -21.88
CA GLU A 289 -10.65 7.50 -22.94
C GLU A 289 -9.46 6.54 -23.15
N GLN A 290 -8.24 6.98 -22.83
CA GLN A 290 -7.00 6.20 -22.96
C GLN A 290 -6.64 5.47 -21.65
N CYS A 291 -7.58 5.35 -20.71
CA CYS A 291 -7.39 4.80 -19.36
C CYS A 291 -6.36 5.56 -18.48
N VAL A 292 -5.88 6.74 -18.91
CA VAL A 292 -4.94 7.57 -18.13
C VAL A 292 -5.68 8.21 -16.97
N ALA A 293 -5.14 8.13 -15.76
CA ALA A 293 -5.72 8.78 -14.59
C ALA A 293 -5.54 10.31 -14.69
N THR A 294 -6.60 11.09 -14.44
CA THR A 294 -6.57 12.55 -14.54
C THR A 294 -7.27 13.25 -13.37
N TYR A 295 -6.89 14.50 -13.12
CA TYR A 295 -7.66 15.48 -12.36
C TYR A 295 -8.06 16.63 -13.31
N LYS A 296 -9.35 16.85 -13.54
CA LYS A 296 -9.84 17.87 -14.51
C LYS A 296 -9.19 17.75 -15.90
N GLY A 297 -8.92 16.52 -16.35
CA GLY A 297 -8.23 16.23 -17.61
C GLY A 297 -6.70 16.32 -17.57
N VAL A 298 -6.09 16.88 -16.51
CA VAL A 298 -4.63 16.90 -16.32
C VAL A 298 -4.15 15.51 -15.84
N PRO A 299 -3.21 14.85 -16.54
CA PRO A 299 -2.72 13.52 -16.16
C PRO A 299 -2.05 13.47 -14.78
N PHE A 300 -2.19 12.31 -14.12
CA PHE A 300 -1.33 11.91 -13.01
C PHE A 300 0.07 11.62 -13.56
N GLU A 301 1.04 12.51 -13.34
CA GLU A 301 2.41 12.35 -13.84
C GLU A 301 3.39 12.02 -12.71
N VAL A 302 4.28 11.04 -12.94
CA VAL A 302 5.54 10.91 -12.21
C VAL A 302 6.64 11.59 -13.04
N LYS A 303 7.17 12.70 -12.52
CA LYS A 303 8.11 13.58 -13.24
C LYS A 303 9.26 12.82 -13.88
N GLY A 304 9.40 12.95 -15.20
CA GLY A 304 10.48 12.34 -15.98
C GLY A 304 10.35 10.81 -16.17
N LYS A 305 9.23 10.20 -15.76
CA LYS A 305 8.97 8.76 -15.91
C LYS A 305 7.68 8.46 -16.68
N GLY A 306 6.68 9.34 -16.58
CA GLY A 306 5.48 9.30 -17.41
C GLY A 306 4.17 9.32 -16.60
N ILE A 307 3.10 8.79 -17.21
CA ILE A 307 1.72 8.93 -16.70
C ILE A 307 1.17 7.64 -16.09
N CYS A 308 0.36 7.79 -15.04
CA CYS A 308 -0.36 6.71 -14.38
C CYS A 308 -1.65 6.33 -15.14
N ARG A 309 -2.03 5.05 -15.14
CA ARG A 309 -3.18 4.53 -15.89
C ARG A 309 -3.89 3.37 -15.20
N ALA A 310 -5.17 3.17 -15.51
CA ALA A 310 -5.85 1.90 -15.27
C ALA A 310 -5.45 0.85 -16.33
N GLU A 311 -5.80 -0.43 -16.12
CA GLU A 311 -5.48 -1.51 -17.06
C GLU A 311 -6.45 -1.49 -18.27
N THR A 312 -7.74 -1.33 -18.03
CA THR A 312 -8.80 -1.28 -19.06
C THR A 312 -9.92 -0.28 -18.78
N MET A 313 -9.98 0.31 -17.59
CA MET A 313 -11.08 1.20 -17.19
C MET A 313 -10.88 2.64 -17.69
N ALA A 314 -11.45 2.94 -18.86
CA ALA A 314 -11.62 4.30 -19.38
C ALA A 314 -12.82 5.02 -18.73
N ASN A 315 -12.82 6.36 -18.76
CA ASN A 315 -13.94 7.22 -18.33
C ASN A 315 -14.56 6.85 -16.95
N SER A 316 -13.73 6.37 -16.04
CA SER A 316 -14.15 5.77 -14.76
C SER A 316 -13.70 6.62 -13.58
N GLY A 317 -14.56 6.77 -12.57
CA GLY A 317 -14.28 7.58 -11.38
C GLY A 317 -13.19 6.95 -10.51
N ILE A 318 -12.21 7.76 -10.09
CA ILE A 318 -11.11 7.31 -9.24
C ILE A 318 -11.52 7.45 -7.77
N LYS A 319 -11.19 6.45 -6.95
CA LYS A 319 -11.49 6.39 -5.51
C LYS A 319 -10.32 5.80 -4.72
#